data_AF-T0L2I4-F1
#
_entry.id   AF-T0L2I4-F1
#
_cell.length_a   1.000
_cell.length_b   1.000
_cell.length_c   1.000
_cell.angle_alpha   90.00
_cell.angle_beta   90.00
_cell.angle_gamma   90.00
#
_symmetry.space_group_name_H-M   'P 1'
#
loop_
_entity.id
_entity.type
_entity.pdbx_description
1 polymer ?
#
loop_
_entity_poly.entity_id
_entity_poly.type
_entity_poly.pdbx_seq_one_letter_code
_entity_poly.pdbx_strand_id
1 'polypeptide(L)'
;MKSKYTLLTATLLIGTLLMTGCSSHKAKAPDKKTTKTVKEKKDSVISSKEVTDKNKSLLNKISAIEAKIATLEKKIAQTALGEDRAKLVKKRAQLEQEIEEIKKQQIKNAKAFQKSRQNNTVK
;
A
#
# COMPACT_ATOMS: atom_id res chain seq x y z
N MET A 1 -37.95 20.00 -3.13
CA MET A 1 -36.54 20.22 -2.76
C MET A 1 -36.20 19.35 -1.57
N LYS A 2 -35.43 18.26 -1.76
CA LYS A 2 -35.10 17.32 -0.68
C LYS A 2 -33.65 16.84 -0.77
N SER A 3 -32.97 17.09 0.35
CA SER A 3 -31.81 16.42 0.96
C SER A 3 -30.45 16.41 0.24
N LYS A 4 -29.66 17.38 0.71
CA LYS A 4 -28.19 17.42 0.73
C LYS A 4 -27.68 16.37 1.71
N TYR A 5 -26.82 15.46 1.27
CA TYR A 5 -25.82 14.81 2.13
C TYR A 5 -24.50 14.78 1.36
N THR A 6 -23.79 15.91 1.41
CA THR A 6 -22.39 15.95 1.04
C THR A 6 -21.62 15.18 2.10
N LEU A 7 -21.20 13.97 1.76
CA LEU A 7 -20.35 13.14 2.60
C LEU A 7 -18.99 13.84 2.74
N LEU A 8 -18.81 14.60 3.81
CA LEU A 8 -17.52 15.20 4.18
C LEU A 8 -16.55 14.08 4.58
N THR A 9 -15.70 13.69 3.65
CA THR A 9 -14.55 12.82 3.92
C THR A 9 -13.52 13.63 4.71
N ALA A 10 -13.49 13.43 6.03
CA ALA A 10 -12.44 13.95 6.90
C ALA A 10 -11.12 13.22 6.57
N THR A 11 -10.31 13.82 5.71
CA THR A 11 -8.94 13.38 5.44
C THR A 11 -8.11 13.67 6.69
N LEU A 12 -7.86 12.63 7.48
CA LEU A 12 -7.02 12.69 8.67
C LEU A 12 -5.58 13.05 8.26
N LEU A 13 -5.24 14.34 8.32
CA LEU A 13 -3.87 14.83 8.17
C LEU A 13 -3.06 14.32 9.37
N ILE A 14 -2.29 13.26 9.16
CA ILE A 14 -1.30 12.78 10.13
C ILE A 14 -0.25 13.88 10.25
N GLY A 15 -0.31 14.59 11.38
CA GLY A 15 0.51 15.74 11.68
C GLY A 15 2.00 15.45 11.62
N THR A 16 2.70 16.38 10.96
CA THR A 16 4.11 16.68 11.12
C THR A 16 4.46 16.91 12.59
N LEU A 17 5.16 15.96 13.22
CA LEU A 17 5.85 16.24 14.48
C LEU A 17 7.21 16.86 14.15
N LEU A 18 7.24 18.20 14.17
CA LEU A 18 8.45 19.01 14.25
C LEU A 18 9.25 18.57 15.49
N MET A 19 10.47 18.08 15.28
CA MET A 19 11.48 17.99 16.35
C MET A 19 12.62 18.96 16.04
N THR A 20 12.38 20.24 16.32
CA THR A 20 13.45 21.24 16.48
C THR A 20 13.95 21.22 17.92
N GLY A 21 15.17 20.72 18.08
CA GLY A 21 16.20 21.21 19.01
C GLY A 21 15.95 21.14 20.52
N CYS A 22 16.77 20.33 21.21
CA CYS A 22 17.28 20.73 22.53
C CYS A 22 18.70 20.19 22.73
N SER A 23 19.60 21.13 23.00
CA SER A 23 21.03 20.95 23.23
C SER A 23 21.32 20.19 24.54
N SER A 24 22.55 19.67 24.60
CA SER A 24 23.37 19.43 25.79
C SER A 24 23.28 18.05 26.45
N HIS A 25 24.26 17.18 26.20
CA HIS A 25 25.29 16.87 27.20
C HIS A 25 26.32 15.87 26.64
N LYS A 26 27.60 16.13 26.92
CA LYS A 26 28.71 15.21 26.69
C LYS A 26 28.44 13.88 27.43
N ALA A 27 28.58 12.75 26.74
CA ALA A 27 28.83 11.46 27.38
C ALA A 27 30.05 10.83 26.70
N LYS A 28 31.10 10.60 27.51
CA LYS A 28 32.35 9.94 27.13
C LYS A 28 32.08 8.50 26.63
N ALA A 29 32.93 8.05 25.72
CA ALA A 29 33.00 6.66 25.24
C ALA A 29 33.25 5.64 26.37
N PRO A 30 33.00 4.35 26.11
CA PRO A 30 34.17 3.47 26.03
C PRO A 30 34.13 2.43 24.90
N ASP A 31 35.35 2.16 24.42
CA ASP A 31 35.93 0.96 23.82
C ASP A 31 35.13 -0.01 22.93
N LYS A 32 35.66 -0.14 21.70
CA LYS A 32 35.49 -1.28 20.79
C LYS A 32 36.04 -2.56 21.45
N LYS A 33 35.17 -3.43 21.95
CA LYS A 33 35.45 -4.87 22.00
C LYS A 33 34.26 -5.69 21.51
N THR A 34 34.35 -6.01 20.23
CA THR A 34 34.00 -7.30 19.60
C THR A 34 32.98 -8.17 20.34
N THR A 35 31.69 -7.89 20.16
CA THR A 35 30.65 -8.91 20.20
C THR A 35 30.55 -9.54 18.82
N LYS A 36 31.08 -10.75 18.67
CA LYS A 36 30.68 -11.65 17.58
C LYS A 36 29.22 -12.00 17.81
N THR A 37 28.31 -11.17 17.31
CA THR A 37 26.90 -11.50 17.27
C THR A 37 26.75 -12.62 16.27
N VAL A 38 26.54 -13.82 16.80
CA VAL A 38 25.98 -14.97 16.09
C VAL A 38 24.87 -14.43 15.21
N LYS A 39 24.98 -14.64 13.89
CA LYS A 39 23.91 -14.36 12.94
C LYS A 39 22.76 -15.31 13.29
N GLU A 40 21.97 -14.95 14.30
CA GLU A 40 20.61 -15.44 14.43
C GLU A 40 19.95 -15.19 13.10
N LYS A 41 19.49 -16.28 12.49
CA LYS A 41 18.54 -16.22 11.38
C LYS A 41 17.34 -15.47 11.94
N LYS A 42 17.30 -14.15 11.73
CA LYS A 42 16.13 -13.34 12.03
C LYS A 42 15.03 -13.94 11.19
N ASP A 43 14.10 -14.63 11.84
CA ASP A 43 12.78 -14.87 11.30
C ASP A 43 12.35 -13.56 10.66
N SER A 44 12.15 -13.59 9.35
CA SER A 44 12.04 -12.38 8.53
C SER A 44 10.88 -11.53 9.02
N VAL A 45 11.17 -10.61 9.94
CA VAL A 45 10.24 -9.61 10.41
C VAL A 45 10.07 -8.67 9.23
N ILE A 46 9.02 -8.88 8.46
CA ILE A 46 8.64 -7.99 7.37
C ILE A 46 8.62 -6.57 7.95
N SER A 47 9.50 -5.71 7.44
CA SER A 47 9.67 -4.35 7.97
C SER A 47 8.55 -3.43 7.47
N SER A 48 8.30 -2.34 8.22
CA SER A 48 7.33 -1.31 7.78
C SER A 48 7.69 -0.74 6.40
N LYS A 49 9.00 -0.57 6.16
CA LYS A 49 9.53 -0.11 4.88
C LYS A 49 9.22 -1.08 3.75
N GLU A 50 9.43 -2.38 3.97
CA GLU A 50 9.15 -3.41 2.97
C GLU A 50 7.66 -3.51 2.61
N VAL A 51 6.76 -3.35 3.59
CA VAL A 51 5.30 -3.30 3.35
C VAL A 51 4.93 -2.05 2.57
N THR A 52 5.53 -0.91 2.90
CA THR A 52 5.31 0.36 2.20
C THR A 52 5.76 0.25 0.75
N ASP A 53 6.95 -0.31 0.49
CA ASP A 53 7.48 -0.49 -0.87
C ASP A 53 6.62 -1.47 -1.69
N LYS A 54 6.21 -2.60 -1.08
CA LYS A 54 5.29 -3.55 -1.70
C LYS A 54 3.94 -2.89 -2.02
N ASN A 55 3.37 -2.14 -1.09
CA ASN A 55 2.08 -1.46 -1.31
C ASN A 55 2.19 -0.35 -2.37
N LYS A 56 3.30 0.40 -2.41
CA LYS A 56 3.58 1.39 -3.46
C LYS A 56 3.66 0.75 -4.84
N SER A 57 4.34 -0.39 -4.95
CA SER A 57 4.39 -1.16 -6.21
C SER A 57 2.99 -1.62 -6.64
N LEU A 58 2.18 -2.13 -5.71
CA LEU A 58 0.80 -2.54 -5.99
C LEU A 58 -0.10 -1.36 -6.39
N LEU A 59 0.07 -0.18 -5.77
CA LEU A 59 -0.63 1.05 -6.17
C LEU A 59 -0.29 1.46 -7.61
N ASN A 60 1.00 1.45 -7.98
CA ASN A 60 1.41 1.75 -9.35
C ASN A 60 0.78 0.78 -10.37
N LYS A 61 0.65 -0.50 -10.00
CA LYS A 61 -0.06 -1.49 -10.85
C LYS A 61 -1.54 -1.15 -10.99
N ILE A 62 -2.21 -0.80 -9.90
CA ILE A 62 -3.63 -0.36 -9.94
C ILE A 62 -3.78 0.83 -10.88
N SER A 63 -2.97 1.88 -10.71
CA SER A 63 -3.04 3.09 -11.57
C SER A 63 -2.79 2.78 -13.05
N ALA A 64 -1.87 1.86 -13.36
CA ALA A 64 -1.64 1.42 -14.73
C ALA A 64 -2.85 0.66 -15.32
N ILE A 65 -3.53 -0.15 -14.51
CA ILE A 65 -4.73 -0.87 -14.93
C ILE A 65 -5.92 0.10 -15.09
N GLU A 66 -6.09 1.05 -14.18
CA GLU A 66 -7.12 2.10 -14.27
C GLU A 66 -6.97 2.93 -15.57
N ALA A 67 -5.74 3.27 -15.96
CA ALA A 67 -5.48 3.94 -17.23
C ALA A 67 -5.89 3.07 -18.45
N LYS A 68 -5.66 1.75 -18.38
CA LYS A 68 -6.13 0.81 -19.41
C LYS A 68 -7.65 0.72 -19.45
N ILE A 69 -8.32 0.70 -18.30
CA ILE A 69 -9.79 0.72 -18.19
C ILE A 69 -10.33 1.99 -18.82
N ALA A 70 -9.81 3.17 -18.48
CA ALA A 70 -10.25 4.44 -19.06
C ALA A 70 -10.09 4.46 -20.59
N THR A 71 -9.02 3.86 -21.12
CA THR A 71 -8.81 3.70 -22.56
C THR A 71 -9.83 2.74 -23.18
N LEU A 72 -10.15 1.63 -22.52
CA LEU A 72 -11.18 0.69 -22.96
C LEU A 72 -12.58 1.29 -22.91
N GLU A 73 -12.90 2.10 -21.91
CA GLU A 73 -14.19 2.79 -21.79
C GLU A 73 -14.41 3.75 -22.95
N LYS A 74 -13.38 4.51 -23.35
CA LYS A 74 -13.42 5.34 -24.56
C LYS A 74 -13.70 4.50 -25.82
N LYS A 75 -13.05 3.34 -25.96
CA LYS A 75 -13.28 2.42 -27.09
C LYS A 75 -14.69 1.84 -27.08
N ILE A 76 -15.20 1.43 -25.91
CA ILE A 76 -16.57 0.91 -25.75
C ILE A 76 -17.59 1.98 -26.15
N ALA A 77 -17.39 3.24 -25.74
CA ALA A 77 -18.26 4.35 -26.10
C ALA A 77 -18.29 4.62 -27.62
N GLN A 78 -17.16 4.42 -28.30
CA GLN A 78 -17.03 4.59 -29.76
C GLN A 78 -17.49 3.36 -30.56
N THR A 79 -17.66 2.20 -29.92
CA THR A 79 -18.05 0.95 -30.60
C THR A 79 -19.57 0.79 -30.55
N ALA A 80 -20.17 0.48 -31.70
CA ALA A 80 -21.59 0.16 -31.80
C ALA A 80 -21.95 -1.08 -30.96
N LEU A 81 -23.23 -1.23 -30.61
CA LEU A 81 -23.71 -2.42 -29.90
C LEU A 81 -23.48 -3.66 -30.77
N GLY A 82 -22.93 -4.72 -30.17
CA GLY A 82 -22.60 -5.95 -30.87
C GLY A 82 -21.53 -6.76 -30.17
N GLU A 83 -21.06 -7.80 -30.85
CA GLU A 83 -20.08 -8.76 -30.33
C GLU A 83 -18.76 -8.09 -29.94
N ASP A 84 -18.29 -7.13 -30.74
CA ASP A 84 -17.03 -6.43 -30.48
C ASP A 84 -17.10 -5.56 -29.22
N ARG A 85 -18.22 -4.86 -29.01
CA ARG A 85 -18.45 -4.12 -27.77
C ARG A 85 -18.56 -5.06 -26.57
N ALA A 86 -19.20 -6.21 -26.73
CA ALA A 86 -19.28 -7.23 -25.66
C ALA A 86 -17.88 -7.76 -25.29
N LYS A 87 -17.00 -8.00 -26.26
CA LYS A 87 -15.59 -8.38 -26.02
C LYS A 87 -14.83 -7.31 -25.24
N LEU A 88 -15.02 -6.04 -25.60
CA LEU A 88 -14.39 -4.91 -24.90
C LEU A 88 -14.89 -4.77 -23.45
N VAL A 89 -16.20 -4.92 -23.23
CA VAL A 89 -16.82 -4.90 -21.89
C VAL A 89 -16.31 -6.08 -21.04
N LYS A 90 -16.21 -7.28 -21.60
CA LYS A 90 -15.64 -8.44 -20.90
C LYS A 90 -14.19 -8.19 -20.49
N LYS A 91 -13.38 -7.60 -21.38
CA LYS A 91 -11.99 -7.23 -21.08
C LYS A 91 -11.90 -6.16 -19.98
N ARG A 92 -12.80 -5.18 -19.96
CA ARG A 92 -12.92 -4.18 -18.87
C ARG A 92 -13.20 -4.87 -17.54
N ALA A 93 -14.17 -5.78 -17.49
CA ALA A 93 -14.52 -6.52 -16.28
C ALA A 93 -13.35 -7.38 -15.76
N GLN A 94 -12.56 -8.00 -16.65
CA GLN A 94 -11.35 -8.74 -16.26
C GLN A 94 -10.30 -7.83 -15.60
N LEU A 95 -10.10 -6.62 -16.12
CA LEU A 95 -9.18 -5.65 -15.49
C LEU A 95 -9.70 -5.15 -14.14
N GLU A 96 -11.02 -4.97 -13.99
CA GLU A 96 -11.63 -4.65 -12.69
C GLU A 96 -11.39 -5.77 -11.66
N GLN A 97 -11.52 -7.03 -12.07
CA GLN A 97 -11.18 -8.19 -11.23
C GLN A 97 -9.69 -8.20 -10.86
N GLU A 98 -8.79 -7.88 -11.78
CA GLU A 98 -7.35 -7.79 -11.50
C GLU A 98 -7.04 -6.73 -10.43
N ILE A 99 -7.71 -5.58 -10.47
CA ILE A 99 -7.59 -4.54 -9.42
C ILE A 99 -8.07 -5.09 -8.07
N GLU A 100 -9.17 -5.83 -8.03
CA GLU A 100 -9.70 -6.40 -6.80
C GLU A 100 -8.71 -7.39 -6.16
N GLU A 101 -8.09 -8.26 -6.97
CA GLU A 101 -7.07 -9.20 -6.51
C GLU A 101 -5.81 -8.48 -5.98
N ILE A 102 -5.40 -7.39 -6.63
CA ILE A 102 -4.29 -6.57 -6.14
C ILE A 102 -4.63 -5.93 -4.79
N LYS A 103 -5.87 -5.42 -4.61
CA LYS A 103 -6.35 -4.88 -3.33
C LYS A 103 -6.36 -5.95 -2.23
N LYS A 104 -6.80 -7.18 -2.54
CA LYS A 104 -6.71 -8.32 -1.61
C LYS A 104 -5.27 -8.59 -1.20
N GLN A 105 -4.32 -8.47 -2.12
CA GLN A 105 -2.90 -8.64 -1.81
C GLN A 105 -2.36 -7.55 -0.87
N GLN A 106 -2.78 -6.29 -1.03
CA GLN A 106 -2.42 -5.21 -0.10
C GLN A 106 -2.91 -5.51 1.33
N ILE A 107 -4.15 -6.00 1.47
CA ILE A 107 -4.71 -6.41 2.75
C ILE A 107 -3.92 -7.58 3.36
N LYS A 108 -3.55 -8.59 2.55
CA LYS A 108 -2.72 -9.71 3.01
C LYS A 108 -1.36 -9.24 3.53
N ASN A 109 -0.70 -8.31 2.83
CA ASN A 109 0.57 -7.74 3.26
C ASN A 109 0.45 -6.98 4.60
N ALA A 110 -0.62 -6.19 4.76
CA ALA A 110 -0.89 -5.47 6.00
C ALA A 110 -1.15 -6.43 7.18
N LYS A 111 -1.94 -7.49 6.97
CA LYS A 111 -2.19 -8.54 7.99
C LYS A 111 -0.91 -9.30 8.35
N ALA A 112 -0.05 -9.61 7.38
CA ALA A 112 1.23 -10.26 7.63
C ALA A 112 2.17 -9.39 8.48
N PHE A 113 2.20 -8.08 8.22
CA PHE A 113 2.94 -7.12 9.05
C PHE A 113 2.38 -7.02 10.47
N GLN A 114 1.05 -6.99 10.63
CA GLN A 114 0.44 -6.98 11.97
C GLN A 114 0.82 -8.24 12.77
N LYS A 115 0.75 -9.42 12.15
CA LYS A 115 1.16 -10.68 12.79
C LYS A 115 2.64 -10.70 13.20
N SER A 116 3.53 -10.15 12.36
CA SER A 116 4.97 -10.09 12.70
C SER A 116 5.24 -9.16 13.88
N ARG A 117 4.40 -8.14 14.11
CA ARG A 117 4.47 -7.28 15.31
C ARG A 117 3.92 -7.96 16.56
N GLN A 118 2.79 -8.65 16.46
CA GLN A 118 2.19 -9.38 17.59
C GLN A 118 3.14 -10.45 18.14
N ASN A 119 3.76 -11.24 17.27
CA ASN A 119 4.71 -12.30 17.68
C ASN A 119 6.00 -11.75 18.33
N ASN A 120 6.35 -10.48 18.07
CA ASN A 120 7.49 -9.81 18.71
C ASN A 120 7.13 -9.11 20.03
N THR A 121 5.84 -8.96 20.36
CA THR A 121 5.40 -8.28 21.60
C THR A 121 5.09 -9.28 22.73
N VAL A 122 4.98 -10.57 22.39
CA VAL A 122 4.64 -11.66 23.33
C VAL A 122 5.89 -12.45 23.78
N LYS A 123 7.08 -12.12 23.26
CA LYS A 123 8.38 -12.64 23.75
C LYS A 123 9.07 -11.60 24.62
#